data_AF-A0AAU6ZN15-F1
#
_entry.id   AF-A0AAU6ZN15-F1
#
_cell.length_a   1.000
_cell.length_b   1.000
_cell.length_c   1.000
_cell.angle_alpha   90.00
_cell.angle_beta   90.00
_cell.angle_gamma   90.00
#
_symmetry.space_group_name_H-M   'P 1'
#
loop_
_entity.id
_entity.type
_entity.pdbx_description
1 polymer ?
#
loop_
_entity_poly.entity_id
_entity_poly.type
_entity_poly.pdbx_seq_one_letter_code
_entity_poly.pdbx_strand_id
1 'polypeptide(L)'
;MSEQPIDDADSTETLQERELREILGTALGTAQEHILQNGGFLPFGITLSHEGEVRIVMVSPGEPDEDGHIDAGAMLTDVEELLRQGRNDYRAVAIASDVALPEHGSDGIHGTAEHRDGGVMAAVIPYVHTTEGFDFGALEPDTHEPSLWVD
;
A
#
# COMPACT_ATOMS: atom_id res chain seq x y z
N MET A 1 -29.53 40.30 10.71
CA MET A 1 -29.60 38.86 10.38
C MET A 1 -28.26 38.30 10.77
N SER A 2 -28.27 37.32 11.66
CA SER A 2 -27.11 36.82 12.39
C SER A 2 -26.04 36.26 11.46
N GLU A 3 -24.78 36.62 11.71
CA GLU A 3 -23.62 35.86 11.30
C GLU A 3 -23.71 34.45 11.91
N GLN A 4 -23.68 33.43 11.07
CA GLN A 4 -23.39 32.07 11.53
C GLN A 4 -21.88 31.86 11.41
N PRO A 5 -21.20 31.46 12.50
CA PRO A 5 -19.82 31.03 12.40
C PRO A 5 -19.79 29.68 11.67
N ILE A 6 -19.00 29.63 10.59
CA ILE A 6 -18.54 28.37 10.01
C ILE A 6 -17.55 27.78 11.02
N ASP A 7 -17.99 26.70 11.65
CA ASP A 7 -17.21 25.88 12.55
C ASP A 7 -16.20 25.09 11.69
N ASP A 8 -15.03 25.68 11.41
CA ASP A 8 -13.84 24.96 10.93
C ASP A 8 -13.21 24.21 12.12
N ALA A 9 -13.98 23.33 12.77
CA ALA A 9 -13.39 22.28 13.57
C ALA A 9 -13.03 21.13 12.63
N ASP A 10 -11.75 20.79 12.63
CA ASP A 10 -11.16 19.51 12.27
C ASP A 10 -10.37 19.46 10.95
N SER A 11 -9.11 19.88 11.02
CA SER A 11 -8.00 19.39 10.19
C SER A 11 -6.66 19.83 10.78
N THR A 12 -6.40 19.55 12.06
CA THR A 12 -5.01 19.52 12.54
C THR A 12 -4.43 18.14 12.26
N GLU A 13 -4.38 17.80 10.99
CA GLU A 13 -3.68 16.61 10.55
C GLU A 13 -2.17 16.81 10.78
N THR A 14 -1.54 15.86 11.45
CA THR A 14 -0.11 15.88 11.68
C THR A 14 0.65 15.64 10.36
N LEU A 15 1.90 16.10 10.28
CA LEU A 15 2.75 15.81 9.13
C LEU A 15 2.88 14.29 8.90
N GLN A 16 3.00 13.53 9.98
CA GLN A 16 3.08 12.08 9.96
C GLN A 16 1.85 11.41 9.33
N GLU A 17 0.64 11.83 9.71
CA GLU A 17 -0.60 11.29 9.14
C GLU A 17 -0.73 11.64 7.64
N ARG A 18 -0.26 12.82 7.24
CA ARG A 18 -0.19 13.23 5.83
C ARG A 18 0.73 12.33 5.04
N GLU A 19 1.98 12.20 5.49
CA GLU A 19 3.00 11.41 4.82
C GLU A 19 2.54 9.95 4.68
N LEU A 20 1.93 9.36 5.72
CA LEU A 20 1.33 8.02 5.68
C LEU A 20 0.20 7.91 4.65
N ARG A 21 -0.75 8.85 4.64
CA ARG A 21 -1.86 8.83 3.68
C ARG A 21 -1.36 8.98 2.25
N GLU A 22 -0.38 9.85 2.03
CA GLU A 22 0.19 10.11 0.70
C GLU A 22 0.88 8.87 0.12
N ILE A 23 1.74 8.21 0.89
CA ILE A 23 2.42 6.99 0.41
C ILE A 23 1.45 5.80 0.27
N LEU A 24 0.47 5.65 1.17
CA LEU A 24 -0.54 4.61 1.06
C LEU A 24 -1.38 4.81 -0.21
N GLY A 25 -1.84 6.04 -0.44
CA GLY A 25 -2.58 6.39 -1.65
C GLY A 25 -1.76 6.18 -2.92
N THR A 26 -0.47 6.48 -2.88
CA THR A 26 0.47 6.22 -3.99
C THR A 26 0.58 4.72 -4.27
N ALA A 27 0.76 3.90 -3.24
CA ALA A 27 0.87 2.45 -3.39
C ALA A 27 -0.43 1.85 -3.99
N LEU A 28 -1.59 2.22 -3.45
CA LEU A 28 -2.89 1.76 -3.94
C LEU A 28 -3.17 2.23 -5.37
N GLY A 29 -2.80 3.46 -5.73
CA GLY A 29 -2.94 3.98 -7.08
C GLY A 29 -2.06 3.24 -8.09
N THR A 30 -0.77 3.04 -7.75
CA THR A 30 0.17 2.28 -8.59
C THR A 30 -0.30 0.83 -8.80
N ALA A 31 -0.83 0.18 -7.77
CA ALA A 31 -1.37 -1.18 -7.90
C ALA A 31 -2.57 -1.25 -8.84
N GLN A 32 -3.52 -0.30 -8.74
CA GLN A 32 -4.64 -0.19 -9.69
C GLN A 32 -4.14 0.02 -11.13
N GLU A 33 -3.15 0.88 -11.33
CA GLU A 33 -2.55 1.10 -12.66
C GLU A 33 -1.93 -0.18 -13.21
N HIS A 34 -1.18 -0.94 -12.40
CA HIS A 34 -0.60 -2.22 -12.82
C HIS A 34 -1.68 -3.25 -13.17
N ILE A 35 -2.78 -3.33 -12.41
CA ILE A 35 -3.91 -4.21 -12.74
C ILE A 35 -4.53 -3.82 -14.08
N LEU A 36 -4.81 -2.54 -14.29
CA LEU A 36 -5.40 -2.05 -15.53
C LEU A 36 -4.49 -2.28 -16.75
N GLN A 37 -3.17 -2.22 -16.58
CA GLN A 37 -2.20 -2.38 -17.66
C GLN A 37 -1.82 -3.83 -17.94
N ASN A 38 -1.65 -4.64 -16.88
CA ASN A 38 -1.01 -5.95 -16.95
C ASN A 38 -1.94 -7.10 -16.54
N GLY A 39 -3.15 -6.79 -16.04
CA GLY A 39 -4.09 -7.78 -15.52
C GLY A 39 -3.78 -8.28 -14.10
N GLY A 40 -2.80 -7.67 -13.44
CA GLY A 40 -2.35 -8.02 -12.09
C GLY A 40 -1.07 -7.29 -11.72
N PHE A 41 -0.58 -7.52 -10.50
CA PHE A 41 0.68 -6.96 -10.03
C PHE A 41 1.36 -7.91 -9.04
N LEU A 42 2.68 -7.80 -8.93
CA LEU A 42 3.47 -8.47 -7.88
C LEU A 42 3.69 -7.48 -6.73
N PRO A 43 3.94 -7.96 -5.50
CA PRO A 43 4.17 -7.09 -4.36
C PRO A 43 5.29 -6.08 -4.59
N PHE A 44 5.10 -4.85 -4.10
CA PHE A 44 6.08 -3.77 -4.20
C PHE A 44 5.99 -2.81 -3.01
N GLY A 45 7.07 -2.07 -2.78
CA GLY A 45 7.15 -1.00 -1.79
C GLY A 45 7.12 0.39 -2.42
N ILE A 46 6.62 1.36 -1.68
CA ILE A 46 6.78 2.80 -1.90
C ILE A 46 7.58 3.35 -0.73
N THR A 47 8.66 4.08 -0.98
CA THR A 47 9.47 4.73 0.06
C THR A 47 9.36 6.23 -0.03
N LEU A 48 9.32 6.90 1.13
CA LEU A 48 9.48 8.34 1.28
C LEU A 48 10.79 8.62 2.00
N SER A 49 11.73 9.28 1.34
CA SER A 49 13.06 9.58 1.91
C SER A 49 13.03 10.77 2.87
N HIS A 50 14.14 10.99 3.60
CA HIS A 50 14.31 12.20 4.43
C HIS A 50 14.27 13.52 3.65
N GLU A 51 14.48 13.47 2.34
CA GLU A 51 14.44 14.63 1.44
C GLU A 51 13.06 14.82 0.80
N GLY A 52 12.08 13.98 1.14
CA GLY A 52 10.72 14.03 0.59
C GLY A 52 10.60 13.36 -0.79
N GLU A 53 11.58 12.53 -1.17
CA GLU A 53 11.56 11.82 -2.44
C GLU A 53 10.76 10.52 -2.33
N VAL A 54 9.83 10.31 -3.27
CA VAL A 54 9.03 9.09 -3.36
C VAL A 54 9.61 8.15 -4.41
N ARG A 55 9.83 6.88 -4.07
CA ARG A 55 10.32 5.84 -5.00
C ARG A 55 9.54 4.54 -4.89
N ILE A 56 9.44 3.82 -6.00
CA ILE A 56 8.96 2.43 -6.03
C ILE A 56 10.16 1.50 -5.83
N VAL A 57 9.99 0.51 -4.95
CA VAL A 57 10.94 -0.58 -4.69
C VAL A 57 10.27 -1.89 -5.10
N MET A 58 10.92 -2.64 -5.99
CA MET A 58 10.46 -3.96 -6.42
C MET A 58 11.60 -4.96 -6.24
N VAL A 59 11.25 -6.19 -5.91
CA VAL A 59 12.17 -7.33 -5.95
C VAL A 59 11.94 -8.11 -7.24
N SER A 60 13.02 -8.66 -7.79
CA SER A 60 12.90 -9.54 -8.95
C SER A 60 12.18 -10.83 -8.51
N PRO A 61 11.21 -11.32 -9.29
CA PRO A 61 10.61 -12.62 -9.00
C PRO A 61 11.68 -13.72 -9.04
N GLY A 62 11.53 -14.69 -8.15
CA GLY A 62 12.34 -15.92 -8.15
C GLY A 62 12.08 -16.78 -9.39
N GLU A 63 12.74 -17.95 -9.43
CA GLU A 63 12.42 -18.95 -10.46
C GLU A 63 10.99 -19.46 -10.25
N PRO A 64 10.16 -19.50 -11.31
CA PRO A 64 8.83 -20.10 -11.22
C PRO A 64 8.93 -21.59 -10.89
N ASP A 65 7.89 -22.11 -10.25
CA ASP A 65 7.76 -23.54 -9.99
C ASP A 65 7.51 -24.36 -11.28
N GLU A 66 7.33 -25.68 -11.13
CA GLU A 66 7.11 -26.60 -12.26
C GLU A 66 5.85 -26.27 -13.09
N ASP A 67 4.88 -25.56 -12.49
CA ASP A 67 3.62 -25.14 -13.11
C ASP A 67 3.68 -23.69 -13.63
N GLY A 68 4.83 -23.01 -13.46
CA GLY A 68 5.04 -21.64 -13.92
C GLY A 68 4.60 -20.57 -12.93
N HIS A 69 4.29 -20.92 -11.68
CA HIS A 69 3.80 -19.99 -10.67
C HIS A 69 4.95 -19.30 -9.93
N ILE A 70 4.76 -18.00 -9.68
CA ILE A 70 5.65 -17.19 -8.83
C ILE A 70 5.08 -17.18 -7.41
N ASP A 71 5.94 -17.42 -6.42
CA ASP A 71 5.58 -17.31 -5.00
C ASP A 71 5.53 -15.83 -4.58
N ALA A 72 4.34 -15.23 -4.70
CA ALA A 72 4.10 -13.85 -4.31
C ALA A 72 4.29 -13.62 -2.79
N GLY A 73 4.09 -14.65 -1.95
CA GLY A 73 4.29 -14.54 -0.50
C GLY A 73 5.77 -14.44 -0.13
N ALA A 74 6.61 -15.25 -0.79
CA ALA A 74 8.06 -15.11 -0.69
C ALA A 74 8.52 -13.72 -1.19
N MET A 75 7.98 -13.25 -2.32
CA MET A 75 8.31 -11.90 -2.82
C MET A 75 7.92 -10.79 -1.87
N LEU A 76 6.73 -10.87 -1.24
CA LEU A 76 6.32 -9.89 -0.24
C LEU A 76 7.32 -9.87 0.94
N THR A 77 7.72 -11.05 1.41
CA THR A 77 8.74 -11.17 2.46
C THR A 77 10.06 -10.53 2.03
N ASP A 78 10.51 -10.77 0.80
CA ASP A 78 11.74 -10.18 0.27
C ASP A 78 11.65 -8.64 0.16
N VAL A 79 10.48 -8.10 -0.24
CA VAL A 79 10.22 -6.65 -0.26
C VAL A 79 10.32 -6.08 1.15
N GLU A 80 9.64 -6.69 2.13
CA GLU A 80 9.69 -6.26 3.53
C GLU A 80 11.12 -6.30 4.08
N GLU A 81 11.87 -7.37 3.82
CA GLU A 81 13.26 -7.48 4.26
C GLU A 81 14.15 -6.42 3.64
N LEU A 82 14.02 -6.15 2.34
CA LEU A 82 14.77 -5.11 1.64
C LEU A 82 14.46 -3.72 2.21
N LEU A 83 13.19 -3.41 2.43
CA LEU A 83 12.76 -2.14 3.01
C LEU A 83 13.25 -2.00 4.45
N ARG A 84 13.17 -3.07 5.24
CA ARG A 84 13.70 -3.10 6.61
C ARG A 84 15.21 -2.86 6.62
N GLN A 85 15.98 -3.42 5.69
CA GLN A 85 17.43 -3.17 5.58
C GLN A 85 17.73 -1.69 5.29
N GLY A 86 16.91 -1.04 4.45
CA GLY A 86 17.03 0.38 4.10
C GLY A 86 16.35 1.37 5.05
N ARG A 87 15.63 0.91 6.07
CA ARG A 87 14.70 1.71 6.90
C ARG A 87 15.26 2.99 7.53
N ASN A 88 16.59 3.09 7.68
CA ASN A 88 17.23 4.29 8.22
C ASN A 88 17.22 5.47 7.24
N ASP A 89 17.05 5.22 5.94
CA ASP A 89 17.04 6.24 4.89
C ASP A 89 15.62 6.78 4.60
N TYR A 90 14.61 6.18 5.21
CA TYR A 90 13.20 6.48 4.96
C TYR A 90 12.55 7.18 6.15
N ARG A 91 11.61 8.08 5.85
CA ARG A 91 10.63 8.61 6.81
C ARG A 91 9.43 7.69 6.93
N ALA A 92 8.96 7.19 5.80
CA ALA A 92 7.79 6.35 5.73
C ALA A 92 7.89 5.39 4.56
N VAL A 93 7.22 4.25 4.68
CA VAL A 93 7.21 3.18 3.70
C VAL A 93 5.81 2.62 3.60
N ALA A 94 5.34 2.37 2.38
CA ALA A 94 4.13 1.61 2.12
C ALA A 94 4.43 0.36 1.31
N ILE A 95 3.61 -0.67 1.46
CA ILE A 95 3.71 -1.92 0.72
C ILE A 95 2.34 -2.23 0.15
N ALA A 96 2.29 -2.60 -1.13
CA ALA A 96 1.08 -3.10 -1.77
C ALA A 96 1.26 -4.57 -2.13
N SER A 97 0.22 -5.36 -1.89
CA SER A 97 0.15 -6.79 -2.24
C SER A 97 -1.25 -7.14 -2.70
N ASP A 98 -1.34 -8.14 -3.57
CA ASP A 98 -2.60 -8.72 -4.00
C ASP A 98 -3.04 -9.77 -2.97
N VAL A 99 -4.30 -9.72 -2.54
CA VAL A 99 -4.86 -10.62 -1.53
C VAL A 99 -6.19 -11.21 -1.98
N ALA A 100 -6.42 -12.48 -1.68
CA ALA A 100 -7.71 -13.10 -1.91
C ALA A 100 -8.73 -12.65 -0.85
N LEU A 101 -9.93 -12.24 -1.28
CA LEU A 101 -11.05 -11.84 -0.42
C LEU A 101 -12.20 -12.87 -0.56
N PRO A 102 -12.08 -14.05 0.08
CA PRO A 102 -13.01 -15.16 -0.13
C PRO A 102 -14.44 -14.84 0.30
N GLU A 103 -14.63 -13.99 1.31
CA GLU A 103 -15.97 -13.54 1.76
C GLU A 103 -16.70 -12.70 0.70
N HIS A 104 -15.93 -12.04 -0.17
CA HIS A 104 -16.43 -11.21 -1.26
C HIS A 104 -16.44 -11.94 -2.61
N GLY A 105 -15.82 -13.13 -2.68
CA GLY A 105 -15.63 -13.86 -3.94
C GLY A 105 -14.79 -13.08 -4.95
N SER A 106 -13.87 -12.26 -4.46
CA SER A 106 -13.05 -11.33 -5.25
C SER A 106 -11.60 -11.34 -4.75
N ASP A 107 -10.74 -10.57 -5.41
CA ASP A 107 -9.42 -10.23 -4.92
C ASP A 107 -9.42 -8.78 -4.39
N GLY A 108 -8.30 -8.35 -3.82
CA GLY A 108 -8.15 -7.04 -3.24
C GLY A 108 -6.71 -6.55 -3.29
N ILE A 109 -6.55 -5.24 -3.48
CA ILE A 109 -5.27 -4.57 -3.28
C ILE A 109 -5.17 -4.26 -1.79
N HIS A 110 -4.30 -4.96 -1.07
CA HIS A 110 -3.98 -4.63 0.31
C HIS A 110 -2.76 -3.70 0.33
N GLY A 111 -2.94 -2.52 0.91
CA GLY A 111 -1.89 -1.53 1.13
C GLY A 111 -1.66 -1.33 2.63
N THR A 112 -0.40 -1.39 3.05
CA THR A 112 0.02 -1.02 4.41
C THR A 112 1.01 0.14 4.32
N ALA A 113 1.05 0.99 5.34
CA ALA A 113 1.99 2.10 5.44
C ALA A 113 2.46 2.28 6.88
N GLU A 114 3.76 2.47 7.05
CA GLU A 114 4.43 2.68 8.33
C GLU A 114 5.31 3.93 8.27
N HIS A 115 5.32 4.67 9.37
CA HIS A 115 6.16 5.84 9.56
C HIS A 115 7.23 5.55 10.62
N ARG A 116 8.44 6.05 10.43
CA ARG A 116 9.58 5.90 11.36
C ARG A 116 9.28 6.33 12.80
N ASP A 117 8.32 7.24 12.97
CA ASP A 117 7.88 7.77 14.25
C ASP A 117 6.68 7.00 14.83
N GLY A 118 6.40 5.78 14.32
CA GLY A 118 5.49 4.79 14.92
C GLY A 118 4.04 4.81 14.41
N GLY A 119 3.74 5.59 13.37
CA GLY A 119 2.39 5.67 12.80
C GLY A 119 2.17 4.55 11.79
N VAL A 120 0.96 3.98 11.76
CA VAL A 120 0.59 2.87 10.88
C VAL A 120 -0.77 3.16 10.24
N MET A 121 -0.91 2.85 8.96
CA MET A 121 -2.19 2.83 8.24
C MET A 121 -2.27 1.59 7.36
N ALA A 122 -3.47 1.07 7.17
CA ALA A 122 -3.72 0.02 6.19
C ALA A 122 -5.09 0.21 5.56
N ALA A 123 -5.23 -0.27 4.33
CA ALA A 123 -6.47 -0.24 3.60
C ALA A 123 -6.51 -1.35 2.54
N VAL A 124 -7.72 -1.77 2.22
CA VAL A 124 -7.99 -2.72 1.13
C VAL A 124 -8.87 -2.04 0.09
N ILE A 125 -8.57 -2.26 -1.20
CA ILE A 125 -9.47 -1.94 -2.31
C ILE A 125 -9.87 -3.27 -2.96
N PRO A 126 -11.10 -3.76 -2.73
CA PRO A 126 -11.61 -4.94 -3.43
C PRO A 126 -11.64 -4.69 -4.94
N TYR A 127 -11.40 -5.71 -5.75
CA TYR A 127 -11.58 -5.62 -7.19
C TYR A 127 -12.06 -6.92 -7.81
N VAL A 128 -12.73 -6.81 -8.96
CA VAL A 128 -13.18 -7.97 -9.75
C VAL A 128 -12.81 -7.80 -11.21
N HIS A 129 -12.44 -8.91 -11.84
CA HIS A 129 -12.28 -8.97 -13.29
C HIS A 129 -13.64 -9.16 -13.95
N THR A 130 -14.00 -8.23 -14.84
CA THR A 130 -15.24 -8.23 -15.61
C THR A 130 -14.95 -8.44 -17.10
N THR A 131 -16.00 -8.53 -17.91
CA THR A 131 -15.84 -8.62 -19.38
C THR A 131 -15.27 -7.36 -20.02
N GLU A 132 -15.32 -6.21 -19.32
CA GLU A 132 -14.91 -4.91 -19.84
C GLU A 132 -13.57 -4.43 -19.25
N GLY A 133 -12.98 -5.17 -18.31
CA GLY A 133 -11.75 -4.81 -17.62
C GLY A 133 -11.85 -5.14 -16.13
N PHE A 134 -11.42 -4.21 -15.27
CA PHE A 134 -11.47 -4.38 -13.82
C PHE A 134 -12.37 -3.34 -13.19
N ASP A 135 -13.22 -3.77 -12.26
CA ASP A 135 -14.02 -2.90 -11.41
C ASP A 135 -13.41 -2.87 -10.01
N PHE A 136 -13.12 -1.66 -9.52
CA PHE A 136 -12.60 -1.42 -8.17
C PHE A 136 -13.72 -0.99 -7.23
N GLY A 137 -13.74 -1.59 -6.04
CA GLY A 137 -14.64 -1.25 -4.95
C GLY A 137 -14.25 0.05 -4.24
N ALA A 138 -14.98 0.35 -3.16
CA ALA A 138 -14.61 1.44 -2.28
C ALA A 138 -13.34 1.07 -1.48
N LEU A 139 -12.55 2.08 -1.13
CA LEU A 139 -11.45 1.89 -0.17
C LEU A 139 -12.03 1.60 1.21
N GLU A 140 -11.57 0.50 1.80
CA GLU A 140 -11.97 0.04 3.12
C GLU A 140 -10.78 0.14 4.07
N PRO A 141 -10.93 0.75 5.26
CA PRO A 141 -9.85 0.81 6.24
C PRO A 141 -9.55 -0.59 6.77
N ASP A 142 -8.28 -0.89 6.97
CA ASP A 142 -7.80 -2.16 7.53
C ASP A 142 -6.81 -1.91 8.68
N THR A 143 -6.40 -2.98 9.34
CA THR A 143 -5.40 -2.99 10.41
C THR A 143 -4.10 -3.63 9.97
N HIS A 144 -2.98 -3.08 10.40
CA HIS A 144 -1.65 -3.65 10.16
C HIS A 144 -0.80 -3.57 11.43
N GLU A 145 -0.04 -4.63 11.70
CA GLU A 145 0.94 -4.63 12.79
C GLU A 145 2.26 -4.08 12.27
N PRO A 146 2.90 -3.13 12.96
CA PRO A 146 4.17 -2.56 12.49
C PRO A 146 5.25 -3.64 12.39
N SER A 147 5.95 -3.69 11.26
CA SER A 147 6.98 -4.69 10.94
C SER A 147 8.31 -4.09 10.51
N LEU A 148 8.35 -2.83 10.06
CA LEU A 148 9.56 -2.25 9.45
C LEU A 148 10.51 -1.62 10.46
N TRP A 149 10.01 -0.95 11.51
CA TRP A 149 10.82 -0.29 12.53
C TRP A 149 10.81 -0.96 13.91
N VAL A 150 10.21 -2.14 14.01
CA VAL A 150 10.25 -2.98 15.22
C VAL A 150 11.49 -3.87 15.22
N ASP A 151 12.01 -4.18 16.42
CA ASP A 151 13.20 -5.04 16.63
C ASP A 151 12.88 -6.54 16.58
#